data_AF-A0A5E4BPE3-F1
#
_entry.id   AF-A0A5E4BPE3-F1
#
_cell.length_a   1.000
_cell.length_b   1.000
_cell.length_c   1.000
_cell.angle_alpha   90.00
_cell.angle_beta   90.00
_cell.angle_gamma   90.00
#
_symmetry.space_group_name_H-M   'P 1'
#
loop_
_entity.id
_entity.type
_entity.pdbx_description
1 polymer ?
#
loop_
_entity_poly.entity_id
_entity_poly.type
_entity_poly.pdbx_seq_one_letter_code
_entity_poly.pdbx_strand_id
1 'polypeptide(L)' 'AYGSGCDIVILASDFECVQIIPGAKHGNIQVSCVECSNQQGRIAASYGNAVCIFEPLGTNSHKRNC' A
#
# COMPACT_ATOMS: atom_id res chain seq x y z
N ALA A 1 3.51 2.67 -15.17
CA ALA A 1 4.00 1.29 -15.07
C ALA A 1 4.63 1.13 -13.69
N TYR A 2 4.25 0.09 -12.93
CA TYR A 2 4.95 -0.24 -11.69
C TYR A 2 6.29 -0.88 -12.07
N GLY A 3 7.40 -0.31 -11.58
CA GLY A 3 8.73 -0.88 -11.79
C GLY A 3 8.79 -2.25 -11.12
N SER A 4 8.86 -3.31 -11.93
CA SER A 4 8.96 -4.69 -11.48
C SER A 4 10.07 -4.83 -10.41
N GLY A 5 9.69 -5.23 -9.19
CA GLY A 5 10.62 -5.45 -8.07
C GLY A 5 11.03 -4.21 -7.26
N CYS A 6 10.57 -3.02 -7.61
CA CYS A 6 10.80 -1.80 -6.81
C CYS A 6 9.70 -1.62 -5.76
N ASP A 7 10.07 -1.01 -4.63
CA ASP A 7 9.11 -0.67 -3.58
C ASP A 7 8.03 0.28 -4.09
N ILE A 8 6.79 0.04 -3.64
CA ILE A 8 5.64 0.88 -3.93
C ILE A 8 5.51 1.86 -2.77
N VAL A 9 5.75 3.13 -3.07
CA VAL A 9 5.62 4.24 -2.12
C VAL A 9 4.23 4.83 -2.23
N ILE A 10 3.53 4.89 -1.11
CA ILE A 10 2.22 5.53 -0.99
C ILE A 10 2.42 6.89 -0.35
N LEU A 11 1.98 7.93 -1.07
CA LEU A 11 2.09 9.31 -0.65
C LEU A 11 0.73 9.82 -0.16
N ALA A 12 0.75 10.68 0.85
CA ALA A 12 -0.38 11.52 1.20
C ALA A 12 -0.57 12.65 0.17
N SER A 13 -1.65 13.42 0.32
CA SER A 13 -1.99 14.51 -0.60
C SER A 13 -0.96 15.66 -0.60
N ASP A 14 -0.13 15.75 0.43
CA ASP A 14 0.98 16.69 0.58
C ASP A 14 2.33 16.11 0.11
N PHE A 15 2.31 14.95 -0.55
CA PHE A 15 3.48 14.20 -1.02
C PHE A 15 4.36 13.61 0.09
N GLU A 16 3.91 13.59 1.33
CA GLU A 16 4.61 12.87 2.41
C GLU A 16 4.49 11.36 2.24
N CYS A 17 5.58 10.63 2.48
CA CYS A 17 5.58 9.16 2.44
C CYS A 17 4.88 8.60 3.68
N VAL A 18 3.74 7.95 3.48
CA VAL A 18 2.93 7.42 4.59
C VAL A 18 2.96 5.90 4.71
N GLN A 19 3.33 5.19 3.65
CA GLN A 19 3.47 3.74 3.67
C GLN A 19 4.41 3.29 2.54
N ILE A 20 5.22 2.29 2.84
CA ILE A 20 6.03 1.58 1.86
C ILE A 20 5.53 0.13 1.80
N ILE A 21 5.22 -0.33 0.59
CA ILE A 21 4.93 -1.74 0.30
C ILE A 21 6.16 -2.29 -0.43
N PRO A 22 6.84 -3.31 0.14
CA PRO A 22 8.01 -3.90 -0.50
C PRO A 22 7.67 -4.40 -1.90
N GLY A 23 8.51 -4.07 -2.89
CA GLY A 23 8.27 -4.44 -4.29
C GLY A 23 8.30 -5.95 -4.55
N ALA A 24 9.03 -6.66 -3.70
CA ALA A 24 9.11 -8.10 -3.70
C ALA A 24 9.13 -8.67 -2.27
N LYS A 25 8.67 -9.91 -2.11
CA LYS A 25 8.81 -10.70 -0.88
C LYS A 25 9.56 -12.00 -1.16
N HIS A 26 10.08 -12.60 -0.08
CA HIS A 26 10.63 -13.97 0.03
C HIS A 26 10.53 -14.79 -1.27
N GLY A 27 11.66 -14.94 -1.97
CA GLY A 27 11.69 -15.62 -3.27
C GLY A 27 11.43 -14.71 -4.48
N ASN A 28 11.65 -13.39 -4.36
CA ASN A 28 11.45 -12.40 -5.42
C ASN A 28 10.03 -12.36 -6.00
N ILE A 29 9.03 -12.72 -5.17
CA ILE A 29 7.63 -12.66 -5.57
C ILE A 29 7.24 -11.18 -5.58
N GLN A 30 6.91 -10.66 -6.76
CA GLN A 30 6.62 -9.26 -6.96
C GLN A 30 5.18 -8.90 -6.62
N VAL A 31 4.94 -7.63 -6.33
CA VAL A 31 3.58 -7.10 -6.22
C VAL A 31 2.91 -7.13 -7.59
N SER A 32 1.82 -7.88 -7.72
CA SER A 32 1.03 -7.95 -8.96
C SER A 32 -0.13 -6.96 -8.99
N CYS A 33 -0.70 -6.63 -7.83
CA CYS A 33 -1.72 -5.60 -7.71
C CYS A 33 -1.72 -5.00 -6.30
N VAL A 34 -2.24 -3.77 -6.20
CA VAL A 34 -2.48 -3.06 -4.95
C VAL A 34 -3.88 -2.44 -4.99
N GLU A 35 -4.64 -2.57 -3.91
CA GLU A 35 -5.95 -1.94 -3.74
C GLU A 35 -6.04 -1.31 -2.35
N CYS A 36 -6.75 -0.19 -2.20
CA CYS A 36 -6.99 0.45 -0.91
C CYS A 36 -8.47 0.45 -0.53
N SER A 37 -8.75 0.29 0.76
CA SER A 37 -10.08 0.45 1.32
C SER A 37 -10.28 1.90 1.74
N ASN A 38 -11.19 2.62 1.07
CA ASN A 38 -11.48 4.02 1.38
C ASN A 38 -12.07 4.23 2.79
N GLN A 39 -12.77 3.23 3.33
CA GLN A 39 -13.45 3.36 4.62
C GLN A 39 -12.54 3.05 5.81
N GLN A 40 -11.61 2.10 5.63
CA GLN A 40 -10.72 1.63 6.70
C GLN A 40 -9.28 2.15 6.56
N GLY A 41 -8.91 2.75 5.43
CA GLY A 41 -7.54 3.19 5.15
C GLY A 41 -6.55 2.03 5.01
N ARG A 42 -7.04 0.79 4.86
CA ARG A 42 -6.22 -0.41 4.69
C ARG A 42 -5.77 -0.55 3.25
N ILE A 43 -4.62 -1.20 3.08
CA ILE A 43 -4.06 -1.44 1.75
C ILE A 43 -3.81 -2.94 1.59
N ALA A 44 -4.32 -3.52 0.51
CA ALA A 44 -4.10 -4.90 0.12
C ALA A 44 -3.07 -4.95 -1.01
N ALA A 45 -2.03 -5.77 -0.86
CA ALA A 45 -1.09 -6.06 -1.95
C ALA A 45 -1.00 -7.56 -2.20
N SER A 46 -1.08 -7.95 -3.47
CA SER A 46 -0.92 -9.34 -3.89
C SER A 46 0.53 -9.64 -4.24
N TYR A 47 1.05 -10.73 -3.67
CA TYR A 47 2.35 -11.31 -3.96
C TYR A 47 2.11 -12.77 -4.41
N GLY A 48 1.91 -12.99 -5.71
CA GLY A 48 1.59 -14.32 -6.22
C GLY A 48 0.30 -14.88 -5.61
N ASN A 49 0.39 -15.97 -4.84
CA ASN A 49 -0.75 -16.61 -4.17
C ASN A 49 -1.03 -16.07 -2.75
N ALA A 50 -0.33 -15.02 -2.31
CA ALA A 50 -0.54 -14.42 -0.99
C ALA A 50 -1.04 -12.99 -1.12
N VAL A 51 -1.94 -12.59 -0.22
CA VAL A 51 -2.37 -11.19 -0.06
C VAL A 51 -1.92 -10.70 1.30
N CYS A 52 -1.23 -9.56 1.33
CA CYS A 52 -0.85 -8.87 2.55
C CYS A 52 -1.78 -7.67 2.77
N ILE A 53 -2.35 -7.57 3.96
CA ILE A 53 -3.15 -6.41 4.39
C ILE A 53 -2.28 -5.54 5.29
N PHE A 54 -2.09 -4.29 4.90
CA PHE A 54 -1.39 -3.27 5.65
C PHE A 54 -2.43 -2.38 6.35
N GLU A 55 -2.32 -2.28 7.68
CA GLU A 55 -3.17 -1.41 8.49
C GLU A 55 -2.70 0.05 8.35
N PRO A 56 -3.62 1.03 8.44
CA PRO A 56 -3.25 2.44 8.43
C PRO A 56 -2.34 2.77 9.62
N LEU A 57 -1.21 3.43 9.35
CA LEU A 57 -0.30 3.92 10.37
C LEU A 57 -0.89 5.17 11.03
N GLY A 58 -1.74 4.98 12.05
CA GLY A 58 -2.29 6.04 12.88
C GLY A 58 -3.31 6.95 12.16
N THR A 59 -4.60 6.66 12.35
CA THR A 59 -5.66 7.55 11.87
C THR A 59 -5.66 8.85 12.66
N ASN A 60 -5.20 9.96 12.08
CA ASN A 60 -5.83 11.23 12.45
C ASN A 60 -7.24 11.18 11.86
N SER A 61 -8.24 10.89 12.70
CA SER A 61 -9.66 10.84 12.31
C SER A 61 -10.23 12.17 11.79
N HIS A 62 -9.40 13.20 11.60
CA HIS A 62 -9.79 14.48 11.05
C HIS A 62 -9.59 14.51 9.54
N LYS A 63 -10.65 14.11 8.83
CA LYS A 63 -11.26 14.84 7.69
C LYS A 63 -11.95 13.85 6.74
N ARG A 64 -13.07 13.27 7.21
CA ARG A 64 -14.15 12.85 6.31
C ARG A 64 -15.03 14.06 6.03
N ASN A 65 -14.84 14.71 4.89
CA ASN A 65 -15.84 15.43 4.09
C ASN A 65 -15.09 16.24 3.03
N CYS A 66 -15.21 15.86 1.76
CA CYS A 66 -16.12 16.46 0.77
C CYS A 66 -16.19 15.54 -0.45
#